data_AF-A0AB39BJ18-F1
#
_entry.id   AF-A0AB39BJ18-F1
#
_cell.length_a   1.000
_cell.length_b   1.000
_cell.length_c   1.000
_cell.angle_alpha   90.00
_cell.angle_beta   90.00
_cell.angle_gamma   90.00
#
_symmetry.space_group_name_H-M   'P 1'
#
loop_
_entity.id
_entity.type
_entity.pdbx_description
1 polymer ?
#
loop_
_entity_poly.entity_id
_entity_poly.type
_entity_poly.pdbx_seq_one_letter_code
_entity_poly.pdbx_strand_id
1 'polypeptide(L)'
;MSDESAARTRRTREGGFDFALPGDWWAVPVVHADETERAVAALVRETVGRRDEDATARAELRSRFLFAADRARAAGATQLHLCREVMPGVPLPATLTVYHPRLTLRRLAPTPAAALRAVLGTVREPSGPSEPGRDPGGDPGGDPGGEVAPDADLELPCGPAVRRVREVSAPADSPEAGLTTLEVAYYLATPGDRVLLLSFACGLPALAEQLTELFDLVVATVAWVRTPPRG
;
A
#
# COMPACT_ATOMS: atom_id res chain seq x y z
N MET A 1 10.84 -28.90 23.20
CA MET A 1 11.76 -28.31 22.21
C MET A 1 11.01 -28.27 20.90
N SER A 2 10.22 -27.22 20.71
CA SER A 2 9.42 -27.05 19.49
C SER A 2 10.11 -26.02 18.62
N ASP A 3 10.22 -26.43 17.37
CA ASP A 3 11.06 -25.88 16.33
C ASP A 3 10.70 -24.44 15.98
N GLU A 4 11.74 -23.72 15.61
CA GLU A 4 11.77 -22.32 15.24
C GLU A 4 11.04 -22.17 13.90
N SER A 5 9.75 -21.88 13.96
CA SER A 5 8.94 -21.53 12.78
C SER A 5 9.38 -20.16 12.24
N ALA A 6 10.56 -20.13 11.63
CA ALA A 6 11.09 -18.96 10.95
C ALA A 6 10.07 -18.46 9.94
N ALA A 7 9.63 -17.21 10.12
CA ALA A 7 8.73 -16.52 9.20
C ALA A 7 9.25 -16.68 7.77
N ARG A 8 8.54 -17.47 6.95
CA ARG A 8 8.92 -17.71 5.56
C ARG A 8 8.87 -16.37 4.84
N THR A 9 10.04 -15.84 4.53
CA THR A 9 10.16 -14.55 3.86
C THR A 9 10.30 -14.79 2.36
N ARG A 10 9.32 -14.33 1.58
CA ARG A 10 9.33 -14.48 0.12
C ARG A 10 10.00 -13.27 -0.51
N ARG A 11 11.01 -13.49 -1.35
CA ARG A 11 11.63 -12.42 -2.14
C ARG A 11 10.82 -12.17 -3.41
N THR A 12 10.35 -10.96 -3.58
CA THR A 12 9.65 -10.49 -4.79
C THR A 12 10.66 -9.74 -5.66
N ARG A 13 10.71 -10.06 -6.96
CA ARG A 13 11.49 -9.30 -7.94
C ARG A 13 10.59 -8.42 -8.77
N GLU A 14 10.82 -7.12 -8.68
CA GLU A 14 10.10 -6.11 -9.45
C GLU A 14 11.07 -5.39 -10.39
N GLY A 15 10.52 -4.66 -11.37
CA GLY A 15 11.31 -4.01 -12.42
C GLY A 15 12.33 -3.00 -11.88
N GLY A 16 13.54 -3.48 -11.54
CA GLY A 16 14.65 -2.68 -11.01
C GLY A 16 14.86 -2.75 -9.49
N PHE A 17 14.09 -3.54 -8.74
CA PHE A 17 14.28 -3.72 -7.29
C PHE A 17 13.69 -5.03 -6.78
N ASP A 18 14.21 -5.49 -5.65
CA ASP A 18 13.70 -6.64 -4.90
C ASP A 18 13.34 -6.22 -3.48
N PHE A 19 12.40 -6.92 -2.85
CA PHE A 19 12.12 -6.79 -1.41
C PHE A 19 11.59 -8.13 -0.86
N ALA A 20 11.51 -8.21 0.46
CA ALA A 20 11.10 -9.40 1.19
C ALA A 20 9.76 -9.17 1.89
N LEU A 21 8.76 -9.99 1.58
CA LEU A 21 7.46 -9.99 2.24
C LEU A 21 7.34 -11.14 3.23
N PRO A 22 6.89 -10.89 4.47
CA PRO A 22 6.71 -11.92 5.49
C PRO A 22 5.43 -12.73 5.24
N GLY A 23 5.51 -14.05 5.36
CA GLY A 23 4.35 -14.93 5.23
C GLY A 23 3.89 -15.07 3.78
N ASP A 24 2.58 -15.09 3.58
CA ASP A 24 1.95 -15.45 2.31
C ASP A 24 1.30 -14.24 1.63
N TRP A 25 1.97 -13.78 0.56
CA TRP A 25 1.54 -12.67 -0.28
C TRP A 25 1.40 -13.09 -1.74
N TRP A 26 0.28 -12.70 -2.34
CA TRP A 26 0.03 -12.86 -3.77
C TRP A 26 0.20 -11.56 -4.53
N ALA A 27 0.93 -11.63 -5.63
CA ALA A 27 1.10 -10.51 -6.55
C ALA A 27 -0.02 -10.51 -7.60
N VAL A 28 -0.65 -9.35 -7.77
CA VAL A 28 -1.66 -9.04 -8.78
C VAL A 28 -1.09 -7.93 -9.66
N PRO A 29 -0.73 -8.23 -10.92
CA PRO A 29 -0.41 -7.19 -11.91
C PRO A 29 -1.65 -6.30 -12.10
N VAL A 30 -1.47 -4.98 -12.12
CA VAL A 30 -2.60 -4.04 -12.27
C VAL A 30 -2.53 -3.18 -13.54
N VAL A 31 -1.49 -3.36 -14.36
CA VAL A 31 -1.33 -2.61 -15.62
C VAL A 31 -2.36 -3.05 -16.68
N HIS A 32 -2.60 -4.35 -16.80
CA HIS A 32 -3.51 -4.92 -17.80
C HIS A 32 -4.70 -5.62 -17.14
N ALA A 33 -5.91 -5.15 -17.43
CA ALA A 33 -7.14 -5.64 -16.80
C ALA A 33 -7.33 -7.17 -16.95
N ASP A 34 -7.05 -7.73 -18.13
CA ASP A 34 -7.17 -9.17 -18.35
C ASP A 34 -6.19 -10.00 -17.48
N GLU A 35 -5.00 -9.45 -17.19
CA GLU A 35 -4.04 -10.07 -16.28
C GLU A 35 -4.50 -9.98 -14.84
N THR A 36 -5.01 -8.81 -14.44
CA THR A 36 -5.63 -8.57 -13.14
C THR A 36 -6.74 -9.58 -12.88
N GLU A 37 -7.70 -9.71 -13.81
CA GLU A 37 -8.84 -10.60 -13.67
C GLU A 37 -8.43 -12.07 -13.53
N ARG A 38 -7.45 -12.52 -14.33
CA ARG A 38 -6.92 -13.88 -14.25
C ARG A 38 -6.22 -14.13 -12.91
N ALA A 39 -5.42 -13.18 -12.43
CA ALA A 39 -4.72 -13.27 -11.16
C ALA A 39 -5.72 -13.32 -9.97
N VAL A 40 -6.70 -12.41 -9.95
CA VAL A 40 -7.74 -12.38 -8.92
C VAL A 40 -8.58 -13.66 -8.94
N ALA A 41 -8.96 -14.16 -10.12
CA ALA A 41 -9.73 -15.41 -10.22
C ALA A 41 -8.92 -16.63 -9.75
N ALA A 42 -7.61 -16.66 -9.93
CA ALA A 42 -6.75 -17.70 -9.36
C ALA A 42 -6.70 -17.59 -7.83
N LEU A 43 -6.47 -16.39 -7.31
CA LEU A 43 -6.41 -16.11 -5.88
C LEU A 43 -7.69 -16.52 -5.14
N VAL A 44 -8.85 -16.06 -5.62
CA VAL A 44 -10.14 -16.36 -4.97
C VAL A 44 -10.43 -17.86 -4.93
N ARG A 45 -10.05 -18.60 -5.97
CA ARG A 45 -10.19 -20.06 -6.00
C ARG A 45 -9.29 -20.74 -4.97
N GLU A 46 -8.09 -20.23 -4.74
CA GLU A 46 -7.14 -20.74 -3.75
C GLU A 46 -7.60 -20.42 -2.32
N THR A 47 -8.14 -19.22 -2.07
CA THR A 47 -8.56 -18.77 -0.73
C THR A 47 -9.83 -19.45 -0.23
N VAL A 48 -10.85 -19.55 -1.08
CA VAL A 48 -12.21 -19.96 -0.66
C VAL A 48 -12.50 -21.42 -1.02
N GLY A 49 -11.75 -22.02 -1.95
CA GLY A 49 -11.99 -23.38 -2.42
C GLY A 49 -13.16 -23.48 -3.41
N ARG A 50 -13.53 -24.73 -3.75
CA ARG A 50 -14.39 -25.06 -4.90
C ARG A 50 -15.82 -25.48 -4.56
N ARG A 51 -16.24 -25.45 -3.29
CA ARG A 51 -17.61 -25.90 -2.92
C ARG A 51 -18.64 -24.87 -3.39
N ASP A 52 -19.82 -25.33 -3.80
CA ASP A 52 -20.87 -24.45 -4.34
C ASP A 52 -21.44 -23.50 -3.28
N GLU A 53 -21.47 -23.93 -2.01
CA GLU A 53 -21.87 -23.12 -0.85
C GLU A 53 -21.05 -21.84 -0.68
N ASP A 54 -19.83 -21.80 -1.21
CA ASP A 54 -18.95 -20.64 -1.12
C ASP A 54 -19.06 -19.68 -2.32
N ALA A 55 -20.04 -19.86 -3.22
CA ALA A 55 -20.17 -19.04 -4.43
C ALA A 55 -20.33 -17.54 -4.13
N THR A 56 -21.13 -17.18 -3.13
CA THR A 56 -21.33 -15.79 -2.70
C THR A 56 -20.05 -15.21 -2.12
N ALA A 57 -19.37 -15.93 -1.23
CA ALA A 57 -18.11 -15.50 -0.64
C ALA A 57 -17.01 -15.28 -1.70
N ARG A 58 -16.94 -16.17 -2.72
CA ARG A 58 -16.06 -15.98 -3.87
C ARG A 58 -16.39 -14.72 -4.67
N ALA A 59 -17.67 -14.47 -4.94
CA ALA A 59 -18.10 -13.30 -5.70
C ALA A 59 -17.78 -12.00 -4.95
N GLU A 60 -18.02 -11.95 -3.64
CA GLU A 60 -17.69 -10.80 -2.80
C GLU A 60 -16.18 -10.54 -2.74
N LEU A 61 -15.37 -11.57 -2.48
CA LEU A 61 -13.92 -11.43 -2.42
C LEU A 61 -13.33 -11.01 -3.76
N ARG A 62 -13.84 -11.58 -4.87
CA ARG A 62 -13.46 -11.17 -6.22
C ARG A 62 -13.80 -9.70 -6.47
N SER A 63 -15.00 -9.26 -6.10
CA SER A 63 -15.44 -7.88 -6.26
C SER A 63 -14.52 -6.90 -5.50
N ARG A 64 -14.19 -7.22 -4.24
CA ARG A 64 -13.27 -6.41 -3.42
C ARG A 64 -11.87 -6.31 -4.03
N PHE A 65 -11.31 -7.43 -4.50
CA PHE A 65 -9.97 -7.43 -5.09
C PHE A 65 -9.91 -6.71 -6.44
N LEU A 66 -10.94 -6.86 -7.28
CA LEU A 66 -11.03 -6.10 -8.53
C LEU A 66 -11.19 -4.60 -8.26
N PHE A 67 -12.02 -4.22 -7.28
CA PHE A 67 -12.18 -2.82 -6.86
C PHE A 67 -10.84 -2.22 -6.40
N ALA A 68 -10.10 -2.92 -5.55
CA ALA A 68 -8.78 -2.49 -5.10
C ALA A 68 -7.77 -2.36 -6.26
N ALA A 69 -7.74 -3.33 -7.18
CA ALA A 69 -6.88 -3.30 -8.35
C ALA A 69 -7.22 -2.16 -9.33
N ASP A 70 -8.51 -1.87 -9.51
CA ASP A 70 -8.97 -0.74 -10.34
C ASP A 70 -8.60 0.61 -9.74
N ARG A 71 -8.76 0.77 -8.42
CA ARG A 71 -8.29 1.98 -7.71
C ARG A 71 -6.77 2.15 -7.86
N ALA A 72 -6.02 1.07 -7.65
CA ALA A 72 -4.57 1.07 -7.81
C ALA A 72 -4.17 1.47 -9.24
N ARG A 73 -4.80 0.86 -10.27
CA ARG A 73 -4.57 1.17 -11.68
C ARG A 73 -4.90 2.61 -12.03
N ALA A 74 -6.04 3.13 -11.57
CA ALA A 74 -6.46 4.51 -11.80
C ALA A 74 -5.46 5.52 -11.17
N ALA A 75 -4.87 5.16 -10.03
CA ALA A 75 -3.81 5.93 -9.38
C ALA A 75 -2.40 5.70 -9.99
N GLY A 76 -2.29 4.90 -11.06
CA GLY A 76 -1.03 4.66 -11.78
C GLY A 76 -0.11 3.63 -11.13
N ALA A 77 -0.65 2.74 -10.30
CA ALA A 77 0.08 1.60 -9.77
C ALA A 77 0.51 0.65 -10.90
N THR A 78 1.54 -0.13 -10.61
CA THR A 78 2.05 -1.18 -11.50
C THR A 78 1.82 -2.58 -10.94
N GLN A 79 1.84 -2.72 -9.62
CA GLN A 79 1.53 -3.97 -8.91
C GLN A 79 0.71 -3.72 -7.65
N LEU A 80 -0.08 -4.73 -7.28
CA LEU A 80 -0.78 -4.86 -6.00
C LEU A 80 -0.41 -6.21 -5.38
N HIS A 81 -0.03 -6.24 -4.11
CA HIS A 81 0.18 -7.46 -3.34
C HIS A 81 -0.88 -7.58 -2.25
N LEU A 82 -1.39 -8.78 -2.07
CA LEU A 82 -2.44 -9.11 -1.10
C LEU A 82 -1.88 -10.10 -0.08
N CYS A 83 -1.90 -9.73 1.19
CA CYS A 83 -1.47 -10.60 2.29
C CYS A 83 -2.62 -11.51 2.74
N ARG A 84 -2.36 -12.82 2.93
CA ARG A 84 -3.26 -13.70 3.71
C ARG A 84 -2.87 -13.71 5.16
N GLU A 85 -1.61 -14.02 5.37
CA GLU A 85 -1.03 -14.43 6.63
C GLU A 85 0.35 -13.81 6.71
N VAL A 86 0.60 -13.02 7.75
CA VAL A 86 1.92 -12.43 7.98
C VAL A 86 2.90 -13.48 8.51
N MET A 87 2.37 -14.51 9.18
CA MET A 87 3.06 -15.70 9.67
C MET A 87 2.05 -16.85 9.72
N PRO A 88 2.50 -18.12 9.77
CA PRO A 88 1.58 -19.27 9.81
C PRO A 88 0.51 -19.13 10.89
N GLY A 89 -0.76 -19.11 10.48
CA GLY A 89 -1.91 -19.02 11.38
C GLY A 89 -2.25 -17.61 11.89
N VAL A 90 -1.53 -16.57 11.46
CA VAL A 90 -1.80 -15.16 11.82
C VAL A 90 -2.35 -14.41 10.61
N PRO A 91 -3.69 -14.33 10.45
CA PRO A 91 -4.30 -13.65 9.32
C PRO A 91 -4.06 -12.14 9.39
N LEU A 92 -3.74 -11.54 8.26
CA LEU A 92 -3.53 -10.10 8.15
C LEU A 92 -4.11 -9.59 6.82
N PRO A 93 -5.25 -8.87 6.83
CA PRO A 93 -5.84 -8.31 5.62
C PRO A 93 -5.10 -7.02 5.20
N ALA A 94 -3.83 -7.17 4.87
CA ALA A 94 -2.97 -6.08 4.40
C ALA A 94 -2.78 -6.14 2.88
N THR A 95 -2.62 -4.98 2.28
CA THR A 95 -2.21 -4.84 0.88
C THR A 95 -0.93 -4.02 0.79
N LEU A 96 -0.17 -4.24 -0.28
CA LEU A 96 0.96 -3.40 -0.68
C LEU A 96 0.77 -3.02 -2.14
N THR A 97 0.68 -1.73 -2.43
CA THR A 97 0.57 -1.22 -3.80
C THR A 97 1.86 -0.51 -4.21
N VAL A 98 2.32 -0.79 -5.43
CA VAL A 98 3.58 -0.26 -5.97
C VAL A 98 3.30 0.75 -7.07
N TYR A 99 3.81 1.97 -6.88
CA TYR A 99 3.64 3.08 -7.82
C TYR A 99 4.99 3.61 -8.31
N HIS A 100 5.00 4.08 -9.55
CA HIS A 100 6.12 4.82 -10.14
C HIS A 100 5.66 6.22 -10.56
N PRO A 101 5.56 7.18 -9.63
CA PRO A 101 5.23 8.56 -9.96
C PRO A 101 6.17 9.11 -11.03
N ARG A 102 5.63 9.83 -12.02
CA ARG A 102 6.41 10.45 -13.11
C ARG A 102 7.14 11.72 -12.66
N LEU A 103 7.84 11.65 -11.52
CA LEU A 103 8.56 12.75 -10.90
C LEU A 103 10.07 12.54 -11.05
N THR A 104 10.83 13.64 -11.11
CA THR A 104 12.30 13.61 -11.16
C THR A 104 12.85 14.38 -9.97
N LEU A 105 13.51 13.70 -9.04
CA LEU A 105 13.91 14.27 -7.74
C LEU A 105 14.92 15.41 -7.89
N ARG A 106 15.93 15.26 -8.75
CA ARG A 106 16.97 16.29 -8.98
C ARG A 106 16.44 17.65 -9.41
N ARG A 107 15.21 17.72 -9.94
CA ARG A 107 14.58 18.99 -10.34
C ARG A 107 13.87 19.71 -9.20
N LEU A 108 13.66 19.04 -8.07
CA LEU A 108 12.83 19.53 -6.97
C LEU A 108 13.64 20.10 -5.80
N ALA A 109 14.80 19.50 -5.49
CA ALA A 109 15.65 19.94 -4.38
C ALA A 109 17.10 19.42 -4.54
N PRO A 110 18.09 20.01 -3.84
CA PRO A 110 19.49 19.59 -3.93
C PRO A 110 19.81 18.23 -3.29
N THR A 111 18.97 17.74 -2.36
CA THR A 111 19.11 16.42 -1.74
C THR A 111 17.89 15.55 -2.03
N PRO A 112 18.06 14.21 -2.15
CA PRO A 112 16.92 13.32 -2.36
C PRO A 112 15.85 13.42 -1.26
N ALA A 113 16.24 13.50 0.01
CA ALA A 113 15.31 13.66 1.13
C ALA A 113 14.47 14.95 1.02
N ALA A 114 15.11 16.09 0.74
CA ALA A 114 14.40 17.35 0.54
C ALA A 114 13.48 17.30 -0.70
N ALA A 115 13.90 16.60 -1.76
CA ALA A 115 13.10 16.42 -2.96
C ALA A 115 11.86 15.54 -2.68
N LEU A 116 11.99 14.48 -1.89
CA LEU A 116 10.87 13.65 -1.44
C LEU A 116 9.88 14.44 -0.58
N ARG A 117 10.38 15.25 0.36
CA ARG A 117 9.55 16.19 1.14
C ARG A 117 8.81 17.19 0.25
N ALA A 118 9.47 17.71 -0.79
CA ALA A 118 8.82 18.59 -1.76
C ALA A 118 7.70 17.88 -2.52
N VAL A 119 7.91 16.63 -2.96
CA VAL A 119 6.85 15.79 -3.56
C VAL A 119 5.66 15.68 -2.60
N LEU A 120 5.91 15.35 -1.35
CA LEU A 120 4.90 15.23 -0.31
C LEU A 120 4.16 16.53 -0.01
N GLY A 121 4.83 17.69 -0.11
CA GLY A 121 4.23 19.00 0.03
C GLY A 121 3.38 19.43 -1.18
N THR A 122 3.64 18.88 -2.38
CA THR A 122 2.77 19.06 -3.55
C THR A 122 1.53 18.20 -3.52
N VAL A 123 1.59 17.03 -2.86
CA VAL A 123 0.45 16.17 -2.54
C VAL A 123 -0.16 16.63 -1.23
N ARG A 124 -0.63 17.88 -1.21
CA ARG A 124 -1.53 18.39 -0.17
C ARG A 124 -2.95 18.05 -0.60
N GLU A 125 -3.73 17.41 0.27
CA GLU A 125 -5.10 17.03 -0.08
C GLU A 125 -5.92 18.27 -0.48
N PRO A 126 -6.80 18.16 -1.48
CA PRO A 126 -7.90 19.09 -1.61
C PRO A 126 -8.69 18.99 -0.30
N SER A 127 -8.66 20.05 0.50
CA SER A 127 -9.68 20.24 1.53
C SER A 127 -11.02 19.96 0.87
N GLY A 128 -11.78 19.00 1.40
CA GLY A 128 -13.14 18.74 0.92
C GLY A 128 -13.91 20.06 0.84
N PRO A 129 -14.86 20.21 -0.10
CA PRO A 129 -15.64 21.43 -0.21
C PRO A 129 -16.21 21.77 1.16
N SER A 130 -15.81 22.91 1.73
CA SER A 130 -16.44 23.46 2.92
C SER A 130 -17.91 23.66 2.57
N GLU A 131 -18.80 22.86 3.15
CA GLU A 131 -20.23 23.00 2.88
C GLU A 131 -20.69 24.41 3.28
N PRO A 132 -21.17 25.23 2.34
CA PRO A 132 -21.70 26.54 2.68
C PRO A 132 -23.11 26.35 3.23
N GLY A 133 -23.26 26.36 4.56
CA GLY A 133 -24.60 26.41 5.16
C GLY A 133 -24.81 25.84 6.56
N ARG A 134 -23.77 25.63 7.39
CA ARG A 134 -24.01 25.15 8.77
C ARG A 134 -24.29 26.30 9.74
N ASP A 135 -25.47 26.23 10.35
CA ASP A 135 -26.04 27.13 11.35
C ASP A 135 -25.11 27.35 12.58
N PRO A 136 -25.05 28.55 13.20
CA PRO A 136 -24.05 28.89 14.24
C PRO A 136 -24.25 28.23 15.62
N GLY A 137 -25.07 27.18 15.74
CA GLY A 137 -25.56 26.69 17.05
C GLY A 137 -25.25 25.24 17.40
N GLY A 138 -24.49 24.50 16.59
CA GLY A 138 -24.15 23.10 16.84
C GLY A 138 -22.76 22.93 17.44
N ASP A 139 -22.68 22.14 18.52
CA ASP A 139 -21.48 21.55 19.14
C ASP A 139 -20.36 21.28 18.10
N PRO A 140 -19.10 21.70 18.31
CA PRO A 140 -18.00 21.46 17.37
C PRO A 140 -17.61 19.98 17.38
N GLY A 141 -18.48 19.13 16.84
CA GLY A 141 -18.21 17.74 16.54
C GLY A 141 -17.20 17.65 15.41
N GLY A 142 -15.96 17.33 15.80
CA GLY A 142 -14.98 16.51 15.08
C GLY A 142 -14.77 16.81 13.61
N ASP A 143 -13.66 17.47 13.32
CA ASP A 143 -12.99 17.42 12.02
C ASP A 143 -12.93 15.97 11.50
N PRO A 144 -13.44 15.63 10.29
CA PRO A 144 -13.25 14.31 9.70
C PRO A 144 -11.84 14.13 9.11
N GLY A 145 -10.93 15.09 9.29
CA GLY A 145 -9.50 14.92 9.02
C GLY A 145 -8.88 13.94 10.01
N GLY A 146 -8.69 12.69 9.59
CA GLY A 146 -7.93 11.70 10.35
C GLY A 146 -6.58 12.28 10.81
N GLU A 147 -6.15 11.91 12.02
CA GLU A 147 -4.91 12.40 12.60
C GLU A 147 -3.72 12.02 11.70
N VAL A 148 -3.17 13.00 10.99
CA VAL A 148 -1.99 12.80 10.15
C VAL A 148 -0.78 12.86 11.05
N ALA A 149 -0.20 11.70 11.36
CA ALA A 149 1.11 11.65 12.01
C ALA A 149 2.13 12.40 11.13
N PRO A 150 3.07 13.15 11.73
CA PRO A 150 4.05 13.89 10.95
C PRO A 150 4.87 12.95 10.07
N ASP A 151 5.06 13.34 8.82
CA ASP A 151 5.92 12.65 7.87
C ASP A 151 7.34 12.46 8.49
N ALA A 152 7.87 11.24 8.43
CA ALA A 152 9.15 10.86 9.02
C ALA A 152 10.21 10.61 7.94
N ASP A 153 11.39 11.21 8.08
CA ASP A 153 12.53 10.92 7.21
C ASP A 153 13.23 9.63 7.69
N LEU A 154 13.55 8.75 6.75
CA LEU A 154 14.20 7.47 7.01
C LEU A 154 15.49 7.38 6.19
N GLU A 155 16.53 6.81 6.79
CA GLU A 155 17.72 6.36 6.08
C GLU A 155 17.70 4.84 6.02
N LEU A 156 17.37 4.30 4.84
CA LEU A 156 17.25 2.86 4.61
C LEU A 156 18.49 2.32 3.91
N PRO A 157 18.74 1.00 3.92
CA PRO A 157 19.84 0.40 3.16
C PRO A 157 19.79 0.71 1.65
N CYS A 158 18.61 0.98 1.10
CA CYS A 158 18.42 1.40 -0.30
C CYS A 158 18.56 2.92 -0.53
N GLY A 159 18.78 3.71 0.52
CA GLY A 159 18.95 5.16 0.48
C GLY A 159 17.83 5.93 1.19
N PRO A 160 17.75 7.26 0.96
CA PRO A 160 16.79 8.12 1.63
C PRO A 160 15.34 7.79 1.28
N ALA A 161 14.47 7.80 2.29
CA ALA A 161 13.03 7.63 2.15
C ALA A 161 12.26 8.58 3.06
N VAL A 162 10.99 8.80 2.75
CA VAL A 162 10.05 9.47 3.65
C VAL A 162 8.84 8.57 3.85
N ARG A 163 8.45 8.39 5.11
CA ARG A 163 7.24 7.65 5.50
C ARG A 163 6.13 8.62 5.89
N ARG A 164 4.93 8.33 5.40
CA ARG A 164 3.67 8.99 5.78
C ARG A 164 2.71 7.95 6.31
N VAL A 165 2.09 8.23 7.46
CA VAL A 165 1.07 7.37 8.08
C VAL A 165 -0.24 8.13 8.10
N ARG A 166 -1.34 7.47 7.70
CA ARG A 166 -2.68 8.06 7.71
C ARG A 166 -3.73 7.01 8.02
N GLU A 167 -4.79 7.42 8.69
CA GLU A 167 -6.03 6.65 8.74
C GLU A 167 -6.99 7.20 7.69
N VAL A 168 -7.53 6.32 6.85
CA VAL A 168 -8.42 6.68 5.75
C VAL A 168 -9.73 5.95 5.91
N SER A 169 -10.81 6.71 6.01
CA SER A 169 -12.17 6.20 5.98
C SER A 169 -12.61 5.99 4.54
N ALA A 170 -13.18 4.82 4.25
CA ALA A 170 -13.68 4.53 2.92
C ALA A 170 -14.87 5.45 2.54
N PRO A 171 -15.01 5.83 1.25
CA PRO A 171 -16.16 6.58 0.78
C PRO A 171 -17.48 5.85 1.04
N ALA A 172 -18.52 6.62 1.39
CA ALA A 172 -19.83 6.08 1.74
C ALA A 172 -20.52 5.32 0.59
N ASP A 173 -20.14 5.57 -0.66
CA ASP A 173 -20.66 4.96 -1.88
C ASP A 173 -19.80 3.80 -2.41
N SER A 174 -18.81 3.35 -1.64
CA SER A 174 -17.91 2.26 -2.03
C SER A 174 -18.30 0.90 -1.41
N PRO A 175 -17.86 -0.23 -1.99
CA PRO A 175 -17.99 -1.56 -1.36
C PRO A 175 -17.26 -1.69 -0.01
N GLU A 176 -16.45 -0.69 0.36
CA GLU A 176 -15.66 -0.61 1.59
C GLU A 176 -16.29 0.36 2.61
N ALA A 177 -17.49 0.92 2.34
CA ALA A 177 -18.13 1.91 3.20
C ALA A 177 -18.19 1.49 4.68
N GLY A 178 -17.81 2.41 5.57
CA GLY A 178 -17.75 2.18 7.02
C GLY A 178 -16.45 1.52 7.49
N LEU A 179 -15.52 1.19 6.59
CA LEU A 179 -14.19 0.70 6.96
C LEU A 179 -13.21 1.86 7.11
N THR A 180 -12.44 1.82 8.20
CA THR A 180 -11.26 2.66 8.40
C THR A 180 -10.01 1.82 8.15
N THR A 181 -9.10 2.34 7.33
CA THR A 181 -7.88 1.66 6.93
C THR A 181 -6.68 2.48 7.35
N LEU A 182 -5.72 1.84 8.01
CA LEU A 182 -4.39 2.42 8.18
C LEU A 182 -3.65 2.32 6.86
N GLU A 183 -3.17 3.45 6.34
CA GLU A 183 -2.25 3.47 5.21
C GLU A 183 -0.88 3.99 5.63
N VAL A 184 0.15 3.26 5.22
CA VAL A 184 1.56 3.64 5.44
C VAL A 184 2.25 3.70 4.10
N ALA A 185 2.61 4.91 3.69
CA ALA A 185 3.21 5.21 2.40
C ALA A 185 4.69 5.53 2.55
N TYR A 186 5.53 4.87 1.76
CA TYR A 186 6.97 5.06 1.70
C TYR A 186 7.37 5.62 0.35
N TYR A 187 7.97 6.80 0.35
CA TYR A 187 8.51 7.46 -0.83
C TYR A 187 10.01 7.25 -0.83
N LEU A 188 10.51 6.44 -1.76
CA LEU A 188 11.92 6.09 -1.86
C LEU A 188 12.57 6.80 -3.05
N ALA A 189 13.79 7.30 -2.84
CA ALA A 189 14.63 7.78 -3.92
C ALA A 189 15.29 6.61 -4.64
N THR A 190 14.95 6.41 -5.92
CA THR A 190 15.62 5.41 -6.75
C THR A 190 17.00 5.89 -7.20
N PRO A 191 17.93 4.99 -7.58
CA PRO A 191 19.24 5.37 -8.12
C PRO A 191 19.19 6.19 -9.41
N GLY A 192 18.05 6.16 -10.13
CA GLY A 192 17.82 6.91 -11.37
C GLY A 192 17.16 8.28 -11.17
N ASP A 193 17.21 8.85 -9.96
CA ASP A 193 16.59 10.12 -9.58
C ASP A 193 15.05 10.16 -9.76
N ARG A 194 14.41 8.99 -9.70
CA ARG A 194 12.94 8.83 -9.70
C ARG A 194 12.43 8.47 -8.31
N VAL A 195 11.10 8.53 -8.14
CA VAL A 195 10.42 8.10 -6.93
C VAL A 195 9.84 6.70 -7.15
N LEU A 196 10.05 5.82 -6.17
CA LEU A 196 9.27 4.61 -5.96
C LEU A 196 8.34 4.88 -4.77
N LEU A 197 7.05 4.61 -4.93
CA LEU A 197 6.09 4.69 -3.82
C LEU A 197 5.57 3.29 -3.49
N LEU A 198 5.80 2.87 -2.25
CA LEU A 198 5.24 1.66 -1.67
C LEU A 198 4.15 2.06 -0.68
N SER A 199 2.91 1.68 -0.94
CA SER A 199 1.77 2.02 -0.08
C SER A 199 1.18 0.77 0.54
N PHE A 200 1.35 0.61 1.84
CA PHE A 200 0.67 -0.43 2.61
C PHE A 200 -0.70 0.06 3.07
N ALA A 201 -1.67 -0.83 3.10
CA ALA A 201 -3.00 -0.54 3.65
C ALA A 201 -3.52 -1.74 4.46
N CYS A 202 -4.06 -1.51 5.66
CA CYS A 202 -4.59 -2.56 6.53
C CYS A 202 -5.80 -2.08 7.34
N GLY A 203 -6.87 -2.87 7.38
CA GLY A 203 -8.12 -2.56 8.10
C GLY A 203 -8.07 -2.74 9.62
N LEU A 204 -6.90 -2.54 10.24
CA LEU A 204 -6.66 -2.70 11.68
C LEU A 204 -5.97 -1.45 12.26
N PRO A 205 -6.62 -0.27 12.23
CA PRO A 205 -6.02 0.98 12.70
C PRO A 205 -5.59 0.94 14.18
N ALA A 206 -6.26 0.13 15.01
CA ALA A 206 -5.87 -0.08 16.41
C ALA A 206 -4.45 -0.66 16.60
N LEU A 207 -3.83 -1.19 15.55
CA LEU A 207 -2.45 -1.71 15.54
C LEU A 207 -1.50 -0.79 14.77
N ALA A 208 -1.80 0.51 14.65
CA ALA A 208 -1.07 1.45 13.81
C ALA A 208 0.45 1.43 14.02
N GLU A 209 0.88 1.46 15.28
CA GLU A 209 2.31 1.44 15.64
C GLU A 209 2.98 0.12 15.22
N GLN A 210 2.39 -1.02 15.58
CA GLN A 210 2.96 -2.34 15.31
C GLN A 210 2.98 -2.65 13.81
N LEU A 211 1.94 -2.24 13.08
CA LEU A 211 1.88 -2.36 11.62
C LEU A 211 2.92 -1.48 10.95
N THR A 212 3.11 -0.25 11.44
CA THR A 212 4.14 0.66 10.92
C THR A 212 5.54 0.09 11.14
N GLU A 213 5.84 -0.47 12.32
CA GLU A 213 7.12 -1.15 12.59
C GLU A 213 7.34 -2.36 11.68
N LEU A 214 6.30 -3.18 11.47
CA LEU A 214 6.36 -4.30 10.54
C LEU A 214 6.67 -3.83 9.11
N PHE A 215 5.99 -2.80 8.64
CA PHE A 215 6.20 -2.27 7.30
C PHE A 215 7.56 -1.59 7.15
N ASP A 216 8.07 -0.94 8.20
CA ASP A 216 9.45 -0.42 8.23
C ASP A 216 10.46 -1.54 7.99
N LEU A 217 10.29 -2.69 8.67
CA LEU A 217 11.14 -3.86 8.48
C LEU A 217 11.06 -4.39 7.05
N VAL A 218 9.86 -4.45 6.45
CA VAL A 218 9.69 -4.85 5.05
C VAL A 218 10.44 -3.90 4.11
N VAL A 219 10.23 -2.59 4.26
CA VAL A 219 10.83 -1.59 3.35
C VAL A 219 12.34 -1.50 3.55
N ALA A 220 12.86 -1.77 4.74
CA ALA A 220 14.30 -1.90 4.98
C ALA A 220 14.97 -3.03 4.18
N THR A 221 14.21 -4.02 3.70
CA THR A 221 14.74 -5.10 2.84
C THR A 221 14.82 -4.73 1.35
N VAL A 222 14.30 -3.56 0.96
CA VAL A 222 14.34 -3.12 -0.44
C VAL A 222 15.79 -3.03 -0.90
N ALA A 223 16.07 -3.61 -2.07
CA ALA A 223 17.37 -3.57 -2.71
C ALA A 223 17.22 -3.29 -4.20
N TRP A 224 17.99 -2.33 -4.73
CA TRP A 224 17.97 -2.04 -6.15
C TRP A 224 18.64 -3.15 -6.95
N VAL A 225 17.93 -3.69 -7.93
CA VAL A 225 18.48 -4.68 -8.86
C VAL A 225 18.94 -3.92 -10.09
N ARG A 226 20.25 -3.98 -10.34
CA ARG A 226 20.79 -3.48 -11.61
C ARG A 226 20.11 -4.25 -12.74
N THR A 227 19.35 -3.57 -13.58
CA THR A 227 18.92 -4.15 -14.85
C THR A 227 20.20 -4.48 -15.63
N PRO A 228 20.44 -5.75 -16.03
CA PRO A 228 21.56 -6.05 -16.90
C PRO A 228 21.37 -5.26 -18.20
N PRO A 229 22.45 -4.72 -18.80
CA PRO A 229 22.34 -4.03 -20.08
C PRO A 229 21.69 -4.98 -21.09
N ARG A 230 20.63 -4.52 -21.77
CA ARG A 230 20.08 -5.24 -22.92
C ARG A 230 21.17 -5.24 -23.99
N GLY A 231 21.78 -6.40 -24.22
CA GLY A 231 22.72 -6.64 -25.32
C GLY A 231 22.02 -6.62 -26.67
#